data_AF-A0A529P0G4-F1
#
_entry.id   AF-A0A529P0G4-F1
#
_cell.length_a   1.000
_cell.length_b   1.000
_cell.length_c   1.000
_cell.angle_alpha   90.00
_cell.angle_beta   90.00
_cell.angle_gamma   90.00
#
_symmetry.space_group_name_H-M   'P 1'
#
loop_
_entity.id
_entity.type
_entity.pdbx_description
1 polymer ?
#
loop_
_entity_poly.entity_id
_entity_poly.type
_entity_poly.pdbx_seq_one_letter_code
_entity_poly.pdbx_strand_id
1 'polypeptide(L)'
;IAWGLHFFREVIFEATPQLYGKLQGAFERHYPEEPIRVPSFMRYASWIGGDRDGNPNVTAAVTAHAMAEYRNTAIGWYLAQVQRLVSVLSASSNVIDLPASFEPVLQTALDKSGQGHELAARNPDEPLRQFASALLARLIATRDGGTPAYPWAEAFRTDLNALSSVLEAIGGRAVARRFVQPLLWQVGSFGFRTVSLDVRQNSTVVNRVLAELFALTNPADPVAVGTPLWSARIRAALSQGEQLKINADRLSPEAGELLSTFSVIARHISGSDGDAVGAFVLSMTRSADDLLAVYLLAQYCGLSTAPGGGGTIRLRIVPLFE
;
A
#
# COMPACT_ATOMS: atom_id res chain seq x y z
N ILE A 1 9.58 -2.71 14.94
CA ILE A 1 9.40 -2.03 13.62
C ILE A 1 10.75 -1.64 13.01
N ALA A 2 11.54 -0.77 13.65
CA ALA A 2 12.84 -0.31 13.15
C ALA A 2 13.81 -1.43 12.74
N TRP A 3 13.95 -2.48 13.55
CA TRP A 3 14.80 -3.64 13.19
C TRP A 3 14.33 -4.32 11.90
N GLY A 4 13.03 -4.55 11.71
CA GLY A 4 12.51 -5.12 10.46
C GLY A 4 12.86 -4.27 9.25
N LEU A 5 12.78 -2.94 9.39
CA LEU A 5 13.14 -1.99 8.34
C LEU A 5 14.65 -1.88 8.07
N HIS A 6 15.50 -2.21 9.04
CA HIS A 6 16.95 -2.24 8.85
C HIS A 6 17.34 -3.16 7.70
N PHE A 7 16.78 -4.37 7.63
CA PHE A 7 17.06 -5.31 6.52
C PHE A 7 16.64 -4.76 5.15
N PHE A 8 15.60 -3.93 5.09
CA PHE A 8 15.20 -3.27 3.85
C PHE A 8 16.22 -2.24 3.39
N ARG A 9 16.67 -1.39 4.33
CA ARG A 9 17.63 -0.33 4.06
C ARG A 9 19.00 -0.87 3.67
N GLU A 10 19.45 -1.94 4.33
CA GLU A 10 20.78 -2.51 4.09
C GLU A 10 20.83 -3.48 2.91
N VAL A 11 19.75 -4.22 2.63
CA VAL A 11 19.81 -5.37 1.71
C VAL A 11 18.62 -5.45 0.76
N ILE A 12 17.39 -5.55 1.26
CA ILE A 12 16.26 -6.05 0.45
C ILE A 12 15.91 -5.11 -0.70
N PHE A 13 15.99 -3.78 -0.50
CA PHE A 13 15.72 -2.84 -1.57
C PHE A 13 16.67 -3.02 -2.76
N GLU A 14 17.95 -3.30 -2.52
CA GLU A 14 18.93 -3.52 -3.58
C GLU A 14 18.92 -4.95 -4.13
N ALA A 15 18.77 -5.94 -3.26
CA ALA A 15 18.82 -7.35 -3.64
C ALA A 15 17.63 -7.75 -4.54
N THR A 16 16.45 -7.18 -4.31
CA THR A 16 15.23 -7.50 -5.08
C THR A 16 15.39 -7.23 -6.58
N PRO A 17 15.77 -6.02 -7.05
CA PRO A 17 16.01 -5.78 -8.47
C PRO A 17 17.22 -6.54 -9.03
N GLN A 18 18.22 -6.89 -8.20
CA GLN A 18 19.32 -7.76 -8.65
C GLN A 18 18.84 -9.17 -8.99
N LEU A 19 17.92 -9.73 -8.19
CA LEU A 19 17.30 -11.03 -8.49
C LEU A 19 16.52 -10.99 -9.80
N TYR A 20 15.70 -9.96 -10.01
CA TYR A 20 14.98 -9.80 -11.28
C TYR A 20 15.94 -9.62 -12.46
N GLY A 21 17.02 -8.86 -12.29
CA GLY A 21 18.05 -8.72 -13.33
C GLY A 21 18.73 -10.06 -13.69
N LYS A 22 19.02 -10.90 -12.70
CA LYS A 22 19.56 -12.25 -12.93
C LYS A 22 18.56 -13.13 -13.68
N LEU A 23 17.28 -13.07 -13.32
CA LEU A 23 16.21 -13.82 -14.00
C LEU A 23 16.00 -13.32 -15.44
N GLN A 24 15.96 -12.01 -15.65
CA GLN A 24 15.87 -11.39 -16.98
C GLN A 24 17.04 -11.84 -17.85
N GLY A 25 18.26 -11.79 -17.32
CA GLY A 25 19.45 -12.28 -18.04
C GLY A 25 19.42 -13.79 -18.30
N ALA A 26 18.78 -14.59 -17.45
CA ALA A 26 18.60 -16.02 -17.70
C ALA A 26 17.64 -16.25 -18.87
N PHE A 27 16.52 -15.52 -18.94
CA PHE A 27 15.60 -15.58 -20.08
C PHE A 27 16.29 -15.14 -21.37
N GLU A 28 17.00 -14.00 -21.36
CA GLU A 28 17.73 -13.52 -22.53
C GLU A 28 18.78 -14.53 -23.03
N ARG A 29 19.41 -15.31 -22.14
CA ARG A 29 20.41 -16.33 -22.52
C ARG A 29 19.82 -17.62 -23.04
N HIS A 30 18.74 -18.11 -22.41
CA HIS A 30 18.20 -19.45 -22.69
C HIS A 30 17.01 -19.44 -23.65
N TYR A 31 16.35 -18.28 -23.81
CA TYR A 31 15.21 -18.05 -24.69
C TYR A 31 15.41 -16.76 -25.50
N PRO A 32 16.50 -16.61 -26.27
CA PRO A 32 16.84 -15.35 -26.94
C PRO A 32 15.85 -14.90 -28.01
N GLU A 33 15.06 -15.83 -28.57
CA GLU A 33 14.03 -15.55 -29.57
C GLU A 33 12.71 -15.07 -28.94
N GLU A 34 12.56 -15.23 -27.62
CA GLU A 34 11.36 -14.85 -26.88
C GLU A 34 11.61 -13.55 -26.10
N PRO A 35 10.88 -12.46 -26.38
CA PRO A 35 11.05 -11.17 -25.71
C PRO A 35 10.41 -11.15 -24.31
N ILE A 36 10.82 -12.08 -23.44
CA ILE A 36 10.28 -12.24 -22.09
C ILE A 36 10.74 -11.08 -21.22
N ARG A 37 9.79 -10.26 -20.76
CA ARG A 37 10.03 -9.22 -19.75
C ARG A 37 9.63 -9.74 -18.38
N VAL A 38 10.57 -9.77 -17.43
CA VAL A 38 10.31 -10.18 -16.05
C VAL A 38 9.43 -9.15 -15.35
N PRO A 39 8.20 -9.50 -14.94
CA PRO A 39 7.35 -8.60 -14.17
C PRO A 39 7.83 -8.51 -12.71
N SER A 40 7.43 -7.46 -12.01
CA SER A 40 7.61 -7.37 -10.56
C SER A 40 6.66 -8.37 -9.87
N PHE A 41 7.16 -9.56 -9.51
CA PHE A 41 6.33 -10.64 -8.94
C PHE A 41 6.49 -10.83 -7.43
N MET A 42 7.61 -10.40 -6.83
CA MET A 42 7.80 -10.53 -5.38
C MET A 42 6.94 -9.53 -4.62
N ARG A 43 6.35 -9.98 -3.51
CA ARG A 43 5.65 -9.16 -2.54
C ARG A 43 6.17 -9.52 -1.16
N TYR A 44 6.22 -8.53 -0.29
CA TYR A 44 6.68 -8.69 1.09
C TYR A 44 5.54 -8.39 2.04
N ALA A 45 5.42 -9.20 3.08
CA ALA A 45 4.45 -9.02 4.15
C ALA A 45 5.16 -8.99 5.50
N SER A 46 4.52 -8.39 6.49
CA SER A 46 5.04 -8.31 7.86
C SER A 46 3.91 -8.46 8.87
N TRP A 47 4.21 -9.07 10.00
CA TRP A 47 3.35 -9.09 11.19
C TRP A 47 3.77 -8.07 12.25
N ILE A 48 4.94 -7.43 12.08
CA ILE A 48 5.51 -6.52 13.07
C ILE A 48 4.65 -5.26 13.16
N GLY A 49 3.96 -5.09 14.29
CA GLY A 49 3.01 -3.99 14.52
C GLY A 49 1.58 -4.31 14.09
N GLY A 50 1.31 -5.51 13.57
CA GLY A 50 -0.03 -5.97 13.21
C GLY A 50 -0.51 -7.20 14.00
N ASP A 51 0.41 -8.07 14.43
CA ASP A 51 0.09 -9.22 15.28
C ASP A 51 -0.10 -8.82 16.74
N ARG A 52 -1.34 -8.97 17.21
CA ARG A 52 -1.80 -8.61 18.55
C ARG A 52 -2.39 -9.78 19.31
N ASP A 53 -2.40 -10.99 18.74
CA ASP A 53 -2.94 -12.18 19.40
C ASP A 53 -2.10 -12.51 20.64
N GLY A 54 -2.72 -12.40 21.82
CA GLY A 54 -2.04 -12.55 23.12
C GLY A 54 -1.04 -11.44 23.48
N ASN A 55 -0.94 -10.36 22.70
CA ASN A 55 0.02 -9.27 22.93
C ASN A 55 -0.67 -7.90 23.05
N PRO A 56 -1.00 -7.44 24.27
CA PRO A 56 -1.68 -6.16 24.47
C PRO A 56 -0.84 -4.94 24.12
N ASN A 57 0.48 -5.09 23.90
CA ASN A 57 1.36 -3.98 23.52
C ASN A 57 1.20 -3.58 22.05
N VAL A 58 0.54 -4.40 21.22
CA VAL A 58 0.29 -4.08 19.81
C VAL A 58 -1.09 -3.44 19.69
N THR A 59 -1.12 -2.14 19.94
CA THR A 59 -2.33 -1.31 19.86
C THR A 59 -2.57 -0.76 18.45
N ALA A 60 -3.75 -0.18 18.21
CA ALA A 60 -4.11 0.52 16.99
C ALA A 60 -3.11 1.64 16.67
N ALA A 61 -2.60 2.33 17.70
CA ALA A 61 -1.57 3.35 17.55
C ALA A 61 -0.23 2.75 17.06
N VAL A 62 0.17 1.59 17.58
CA VAL A 62 1.37 0.87 17.11
C VAL A 62 1.19 0.39 15.68
N THR A 63 0.01 -0.12 15.31
CA THR A 63 -0.31 -0.48 13.92
C THR A 63 -0.23 0.71 12.99
N ALA A 64 -0.84 1.85 13.35
CA ALA A 64 -0.77 3.08 12.56
C ALA A 64 0.68 3.57 12.41
N HIS A 65 1.48 3.52 13.49
CA HIS A 65 2.89 3.86 13.45
C HIS A 65 3.70 2.93 12.54
N ALA A 66 3.48 1.62 12.60
CA ALA A 66 4.15 0.65 11.73
C ALA A 66 3.88 0.94 10.24
N MET A 67 2.61 1.15 9.87
CA MET A 67 2.22 1.47 8.49
C MET A 67 2.85 2.77 8.01
N ALA A 68 2.90 3.81 8.85
CA ALA A 68 3.56 5.07 8.54
C ALA A 68 5.07 4.90 8.32
N GLU A 69 5.76 4.14 9.19
CA GLU A 69 7.20 3.86 9.05
C GLU A 69 7.52 3.06 7.79
N TYR A 70 6.69 2.08 7.45
CA TYR A 70 6.85 1.31 6.23
C TYR A 70 6.64 2.14 4.97
N ARG A 71 5.65 3.05 4.98
CA ARG A 71 5.44 4.01 3.92
C ARG A 71 6.61 4.98 3.76
N ASN A 72 7.03 5.60 4.87
CA ASN A 72 8.10 6.59 4.87
C ASN A 72 9.43 5.97 4.43
N THR A 73 9.69 4.71 4.79
CA THR A 73 10.90 4.00 4.36
C THR A 73 10.89 3.71 2.85
N ALA A 74 9.76 3.28 2.27
CA ALA A 74 9.66 3.08 0.82
C ALA A 74 9.81 4.38 0.04
N ILE A 75 9.08 5.43 0.42
CA ILE A 75 9.15 6.73 -0.27
C ILE A 75 10.54 7.37 -0.09
N GLY A 76 11.14 7.27 1.10
CA GLY A 76 12.51 7.73 1.36
C GLY A 76 13.53 7.05 0.46
N TRP A 77 13.38 5.74 0.23
CA TRP A 77 14.20 5.01 -0.75
C TRP A 77 14.03 5.56 -2.17
N TYR A 78 12.79 5.73 -2.64
CA TYR A 78 12.54 6.25 -3.99
C TYR A 78 13.03 7.68 -4.17
N LEU A 79 12.92 8.53 -3.16
CA LEU A 79 13.47 9.88 -3.18
C LEU A 79 14.98 9.85 -3.45
N ALA A 80 15.74 9.01 -2.74
CA ALA A 80 17.17 8.86 -2.97
C ALA A 80 17.49 8.36 -4.40
N GLN A 81 16.70 7.41 -4.92
CA GLN A 81 16.91 6.90 -6.27
C GLN A 81 16.55 7.91 -7.36
N VAL A 82 15.46 8.66 -7.22
CA VAL A 82 15.06 9.70 -8.17
C VAL A 82 16.02 10.89 -8.09
N GLN A 83 16.54 11.24 -6.92
CA GLN A 83 17.60 12.23 -6.78
C GLN A 83 18.84 11.83 -7.62
N ARG A 84 19.19 10.55 -7.63
CA ARG A 84 20.26 10.03 -8.48
C ARG A 84 19.93 10.15 -9.96
N LEU A 85 18.68 9.90 -10.37
CA LEU A 85 18.21 10.14 -11.74
C LEU A 85 18.39 11.60 -12.16
N VAL A 86 18.03 12.55 -11.31
CA VAL A 86 18.24 13.99 -11.57
C VAL A 86 19.71 14.30 -11.84
N SER A 87 20.63 13.69 -11.08
CA SER A 87 22.07 13.91 -11.27
C SER A 87 22.59 13.35 -12.61
N VAL A 88 22.13 12.16 -13.03
CA VAL A 88 22.71 11.45 -14.19
C VAL A 88 22.04 11.78 -15.53
N LEU A 89 20.81 12.31 -15.55
CA LEU A 89 20.04 12.58 -16.76
C LEU A 89 20.31 13.97 -17.35
N SER A 90 21.58 14.30 -17.57
CA SER A 90 22.06 15.63 -17.98
C SER A 90 22.11 15.89 -19.49
N ALA A 91 21.52 15.02 -20.30
CA ALA A 91 21.62 15.14 -21.76
C ALA A 91 20.85 16.36 -22.25
N SER A 92 21.53 17.24 -22.99
CA SER A 92 20.91 18.44 -23.54
C SER A 92 20.15 18.15 -24.83
N SER A 93 18.99 18.76 -25.02
CA SER A 93 18.23 18.74 -26.29
C SER A 93 18.99 19.32 -27.48
N ASN A 94 20.10 20.02 -27.25
CA ASN A 94 21.01 20.46 -28.30
C ASN A 94 21.90 19.33 -28.85
N VAL A 95 21.92 18.16 -28.19
CA VAL A 95 22.80 17.02 -28.50
C VAL A 95 22.00 15.74 -28.74
N ILE A 96 20.79 15.63 -28.18
CA ILE A 96 19.91 14.48 -28.36
C ILE A 96 18.63 14.87 -29.10
N ASP A 97 18.26 14.06 -30.08
CA ASP A 97 16.96 14.16 -30.75
C ASP A 97 15.90 13.48 -29.91
N LEU A 98 15.04 14.27 -29.27
CA LEU A 98 13.91 13.74 -28.53
C LEU A 98 12.74 13.40 -29.45
N PRO A 99 12.04 12.28 -29.22
CA PRO A 99 10.83 11.98 -29.96
C PRO A 99 9.74 13.02 -29.63
N ALA A 100 9.00 13.47 -30.65
CA ALA A 100 7.93 14.46 -30.49
C ALA A 100 6.84 14.02 -29.48
N SER A 101 6.70 12.72 -29.23
CA SER A 101 5.80 12.16 -28.23
C SER A 101 6.21 12.46 -26.78
N PHE A 102 7.46 12.86 -26.51
CA PHE A 102 7.94 13.11 -25.15
C PHE A 102 7.58 14.49 -24.62
N GLU A 103 7.53 15.51 -25.47
CA GLU A 103 7.18 16.89 -25.08
C GLU A 103 5.87 16.99 -24.26
N PRO A 104 4.73 16.42 -24.70
CA PRO A 104 3.50 16.48 -23.90
C PRO A 104 3.60 15.73 -22.57
N VAL A 105 4.43 14.68 -22.51
CA VAL A 105 4.68 13.91 -21.28
C VAL A 105 5.50 14.74 -20.30
N LEU A 106 6.53 15.43 -20.78
CA LEU A 106 7.33 16.36 -20.00
C LEU A 106 6.47 17.49 -19.44
N GLN A 107 5.69 18.16 -20.29
CA GLN A 107 4.83 19.26 -19.86
C GLN A 107 3.83 18.80 -18.80
N THR A 108 3.19 17.64 -19.00
CA THR A 108 2.28 17.06 -18.01
C THR A 108 2.96 16.82 -16.66
N ALA A 109 4.21 16.32 -16.67
CA ALA A 109 4.96 16.09 -15.43
C ALA A 109 5.33 17.40 -14.73
N LEU A 110 5.75 18.42 -15.48
CA LEU A 110 6.07 19.76 -14.97
C LEU A 110 4.83 20.41 -14.35
N ASP A 111 3.68 20.36 -15.02
CA ASP A 111 2.42 20.91 -14.49
C ASP A 111 2.03 20.19 -13.20
N LYS A 112 2.08 18.85 -13.22
CA LYS A 112 1.80 18.01 -12.05
C LYS A 112 2.84 18.12 -10.94
N SER A 113 3.96 18.82 -11.14
CA SER A 113 4.92 19.08 -10.07
C SER A 113 4.54 20.29 -9.21
N GLY A 114 3.70 21.18 -9.74
CA GLY A 114 3.38 22.47 -9.11
C GLY A 114 4.54 23.48 -9.14
N GLN A 115 5.69 23.13 -9.72
CA GLN A 115 6.91 23.93 -9.76
C GLN A 115 7.55 23.95 -11.16
N GLY A 116 6.76 23.70 -12.21
CA GLY A 116 7.26 23.49 -13.58
C GLY A 116 8.17 24.60 -14.11
N HIS A 117 7.81 25.86 -13.86
CA HIS A 117 8.60 27.02 -14.30
C HIS A 117 10.00 27.07 -13.67
N GLU A 118 10.09 26.87 -12.34
CA GLU A 118 11.37 26.85 -11.62
C GLU A 118 12.25 25.68 -12.05
N LEU A 119 11.65 24.50 -12.25
CA LEU A 119 12.37 23.31 -12.69
C LEU A 119 12.93 23.44 -14.11
N ALA A 120 12.16 24.04 -15.01
CA ALA A 120 12.58 24.33 -16.38
C ALA A 120 13.69 25.39 -16.40
N ALA A 121 13.54 26.48 -15.65
CA ALA A 121 14.54 27.54 -15.55
C ALA A 121 15.86 27.05 -14.93
N ARG A 122 15.81 26.12 -13.98
CA ARG A 122 16.98 25.55 -13.32
C ARG A 122 17.82 24.66 -14.23
N ASN A 123 17.19 23.94 -15.16
CA ASN A 123 17.85 22.96 -16.02
C ASN A 123 17.51 23.26 -17.50
N PRO A 124 17.93 24.42 -18.03
CA PRO A 124 17.60 24.80 -19.40
C PRO A 124 18.14 23.76 -20.38
N ASP A 125 17.35 23.46 -21.41
CA ASP A 125 17.68 22.47 -22.46
C ASP A 125 17.99 21.05 -21.96
N GLU A 126 17.69 20.69 -20.70
CA GLU A 126 17.91 19.34 -20.15
C GLU A 126 16.57 18.65 -19.80
N PRO A 127 15.75 18.31 -20.80
CA PRO A 127 14.37 17.86 -20.62
C PRO A 127 14.24 16.56 -19.79
N LEU A 128 15.20 15.64 -19.86
CA LEU A 128 15.18 14.43 -19.02
C LEU A 128 15.46 14.73 -17.54
N ARG A 129 16.34 15.71 -17.26
CA ARG A 129 16.60 16.20 -15.89
C ARG A 129 15.40 16.94 -15.34
N GLN A 130 14.75 17.77 -16.17
CA GLN A 130 13.51 18.46 -15.82
C GLN A 130 12.42 17.44 -15.45
N PHE A 131 12.24 16.40 -16.27
CA PHE A 131 11.30 15.32 -15.98
C PHE A 131 11.60 14.63 -14.64
N ALA A 132 12.83 14.18 -14.43
CA ALA A 132 13.22 13.54 -13.17
C ALA A 132 13.05 14.47 -11.95
N SER A 133 13.28 15.77 -12.11
CA SER A 133 13.09 16.77 -11.06
C SER A 133 11.60 16.97 -10.73
N ALA A 134 10.73 16.90 -11.75
CA ALA A 134 9.28 16.94 -11.54
C ALA A 134 8.78 15.72 -10.76
N LEU A 135 9.25 14.51 -11.11
CA LEU A 135 8.98 13.28 -10.36
C LEU A 135 9.44 13.40 -8.90
N LEU A 136 10.64 13.95 -8.68
CA LEU A 136 11.19 14.18 -7.35
C LEU A 136 10.31 15.12 -6.52
N ALA A 137 9.91 16.27 -7.07
CA ALA A 137 9.04 17.23 -6.40
C ALA A 137 7.70 16.60 -5.98
N ARG A 138 7.09 15.80 -6.87
CA ARG A 138 5.86 15.06 -6.57
C ARG A 138 6.05 13.99 -5.50
N LEU A 139 7.18 13.27 -5.49
CA LEU A 139 7.50 12.32 -4.42
C LEU A 139 7.72 13.01 -3.07
N ILE A 140 8.33 14.20 -3.04
CA ILE A 140 8.49 15.00 -1.81
C ILE A 140 7.10 15.38 -1.28
N ALA A 141 6.23 15.93 -2.15
CA ALA A 141 4.85 16.22 -1.79
C ALA A 141 4.11 14.95 -1.31
N THR A 142 4.37 13.80 -1.93
CA THR A 142 3.79 12.52 -1.49
C THR A 142 4.25 12.18 -0.07
N ARG A 143 5.56 12.21 0.22
CA ARG A 143 6.10 11.92 1.56
C ARG A 143 5.46 12.83 2.61
N ASP A 144 5.44 14.13 2.33
CA ASP A 144 5.10 15.19 3.29
C ASP A 144 3.59 15.49 3.38
N GLY A 145 2.76 14.80 2.59
CA GLY A 145 1.32 15.03 2.54
C GLY A 145 0.93 16.34 1.84
N GLY A 146 1.80 16.87 0.98
CA GLY A 146 1.58 18.08 0.18
C GLY A 146 0.79 17.82 -1.11
N THR A 147 0.58 18.89 -1.89
CA THR A 147 -0.05 18.85 -3.21
C THR A 147 0.84 19.59 -4.21
N PRO A 148 1.08 19.06 -5.42
CA PRO A 148 0.52 17.83 -6.00
C PRO A 148 1.31 16.54 -5.69
N ALA A 149 0.75 15.67 -4.84
CA ALA A 149 1.30 14.33 -4.57
C ALA A 149 0.97 13.30 -5.66
N TYR A 150 1.65 12.16 -5.60
CA TYR A 150 1.21 10.96 -6.31
C TYR A 150 -0.05 10.39 -5.63
N PRO A 151 -1.14 10.15 -6.38
CA PRO A 151 -2.36 9.63 -5.79
C PRO A 151 -2.24 8.14 -5.42
N TRP A 152 -1.32 7.39 -6.07
CA TRP A 152 -0.99 6.00 -5.77
C TRP A 152 0.35 5.62 -6.41
N ALA A 153 0.97 4.52 -5.97
CA ALA A 153 2.29 4.07 -6.44
C ALA A 153 2.33 3.77 -7.95
N GLU A 154 1.24 3.25 -8.53
CA GLU A 154 1.14 3.01 -9.98
C GLU A 154 1.26 4.29 -10.81
N ALA A 155 0.80 5.45 -10.32
CA ALA A 155 0.97 6.71 -11.04
C ALA A 155 2.46 7.11 -11.13
N PHE A 156 3.24 6.84 -10.07
CA PHE A 156 4.70 7.01 -10.10
C PHE A 156 5.36 5.98 -11.03
N ARG A 157 4.90 4.73 -11.03
CA ARG A 157 5.38 3.70 -11.96
C ARG A 157 5.13 4.06 -13.42
N THR A 158 3.98 4.66 -13.74
CA THR A 158 3.66 5.16 -15.09
C THR A 158 4.65 6.22 -15.55
N ASP A 159 4.97 7.19 -14.69
CA ASP A 159 5.96 8.23 -15.00
C ASP A 159 7.36 7.61 -15.22
N LEU A 160 7.77 6.63 -14.42
CA LEU A 160 9.02 5.89 -14.62
C LEU A 160 9.03 5.09 -15.94
N ASN A 161 7.91 4.48 -16.31
CA ASN A 161 7.78 3.79 -17.59
C ASN A 161 7.92 4.76 -18.77
N ALA A 162 7.33 5.96 -18.67
CA ALA A 162 7.49 6.99 -19.68
C ALA A 162 8.95 7.43 -19.83
N LEU A 163 9.67 7.58 -18.72
CA LEU A 163 11.11 7.83 -18.71
C LEU A 163 11.90 6.68 -19.36
N SER A 164 11.54 5.43 -19.06
CA SER A 164 12.18 4.26 -19.69
C SER A 164 11.97 4.26 -21.21
N SER A 165 10.75 4.53 -21.67
CA SER A 165 10.40 4.56 -23.08
C SER A 165 11.15 5.64 -23.86
N VAL A 166 11.25 6.87 -23.33
CA VAL A 166 12.02 7.92 -24.00
C VAL A 166 13.51 7.60 -24.02
N LEU A 167 14.06 7.05 -22.93
CA LEU A 167 15.46 6.63 -22.89
C LEU A 167 15.75 5.52 -23.91
N GLU A 168 14.86 4.56 -24.07
CA GLU A 168 14.98 3.53 -25.10
C GLU A 168 14.94 4.12 -26.52
N ALA A 169 14.04 5.07 -26.77
CA ALA A 169 13.88 5.72 -28.07
C ALA A 169 15.12 6.51 -28.52
N ILE A 170 15.85 7.11 -27.59
CA ILE A 170 17.08 7.88 -27.88
C ILE A 170 18.36 7.05 -27.76
N GLY A 171 18.26 5.71 -27.70
CA GLY A 171 19.43 4.82 -27.57
C GLY A 171 20.03 4.74 -26.16
N GLY A 172 19.42 5.37 -25.17
CA GLY A 172 19.81 5.36 -23.74
C GLY A 172 19.50 4.06 -22.98
N ARG A 173 19.53 2.91 -23.65
CA ARG A 173 19.17 1.60 -23.07
C ARG A 173 20.00 1.22 -21.85
N ALA A 174 21.30 1.55 -21.86
CA ALA A 174 22.17 1.30 -20.71
C ALA A 174 21.75 2.11 -19.47
N VAL A 175 21.36 3.37 -19.66
CA VAL A 175 20.87 4.25 -18.59
C VAL A 175 19.52 3.74 -18.07
N ALA A 176 18.58 3.41 -18.96
CA ALA A 176 17.28 2.85 -18.58
C ALA A 176 17.44 1.56 -17.76
N ARG A 177 18.24 0.60 -18.23
CA ARG A 177 18.52 -0.66 -17.54
C ARG A 177 19.21 -0.48 -16.18
N ARG A 178 20.10 0.51 -16.06
CA ARG A 178 20.87 0.74 -14.84
C ARG A 178 20.10 1.52 -13.77
N PHE A 179 19.33 2.53 -14.17
CA PHE A 179 18.76 3.50 -13.24
C PHE A 179 17.24 3.54 -13.20
N VAL A 180 16.52 3.06 -14.22
CA VAL A 180 15.05 3.13 -14.27
C VAL A 180 14.42 1.75 -14.05
N GLN A 181 14.92 0.72 -14.72
CA GLN A 181 14.41 -0.65 -14.60
C GLN A 181 14.43 -1.18 -13.15
N PRO A 182 15.49 -0.97 -12.34
CA PRO A 182 15.47 -1.37 -10.94
C PRO A 182 14.35 -0.68 -10.14
N LEU A 183 14.10 0.61 -10.38
CA LEU A 183 13.05 1.36 -9.70
C LEU A 183 11.66 0.86 -10.11
N LEU A 184 11.43 0.57 -11.39
CA LEU A 184 10.18 -0.03 -11.86
C LEU A 184 9.88 -1.36 -11.14
N TRP A 185 10.91 -2.19 -11.00
CA TRP A 185 10.80 -3.43 -10.25
C TRP A 185 10.54 -3.23 -8.77
N GLN A 186 11.24 -2.28 -8.14
CA GLN A 186 11.07 -1.93 -6.74
C GLN A 186 9.66 -1.39 -6.47
N VAL A 187 9.18 -0.40 -7.24
CA VAL A 187 7.82 0.15 -7.10
C VAL A 187 6.77 -0.93 -7.28
N GLY A 188 6.95 -1.82 -8.27
CA GLY A 188 6.02 -2.94 -8.47
C GLY A 188 6.04 -4.00 -7.36
N SER A 189 7.12 -4.09 -6.57
CA SER A 189 7.26 -5.09 -5.50
C SER A 189 6.87 -4.53 -4.13
N PHE A 190 7.22 -3.27 -3.87
CA PHE A 190 7.12 -2.63 -2.56
C PHE A 190 6.00 -1.58 -2.48
N GLY A 191 5.45 -1.13 -3.61
CA GLY A 191 4.45 -0.04 -3.65
C GLY A 191 4.96 1.20 -2.92
N PHE A 192 4.08 1.94 -2.24
CA PHE A 192 4.43 2.98 -1.28
C PHE A 192 4.41 2.47 0.17
N ARG A 193 4.63 1.16 0.38
CA ARG A 193 4.41 0.52 1.68
C ARG A 193 5.58 -0.32 2.19
N THR A 194 6.66 -0.56 1.45
CA THR A 194 7.72 -1.54 1.80
C THR A 194 7.20 -2.99 1.91
N VAL A 195 6.29 -3.25 2.86
CA VAL A 195 5.59 -4.51 3.09
C VAL A 195 4.08 -4.26 3.22
N SER A 196 3.26 -5.25 2.90
CA SER A 196 1.87 -5.28 3.35
C SER A 196 1.83 -5.73 4.83
N LEU A 197 1.11 -5.02 5.68
CA LEU A 197 0.99 -5.37 7.10
C LEU A 197 -0.22 -6.27 7.32
N ASP A 198 0.02 -7.52 7.73
CA ASP A 198 -1.05 -8.40 8.19
C ASP A 198 -1.44 -8.02 9.61
N VAL A 199 -2.73 -8.05 9.91
CA VAL A 199 -3.27 -7.85 11.26
C VAL A 199 -3.78 -9.18 11.76
N ARG A 200 -3.33 -9.65 12.92
CA ARG A 200 -3.76 -10.94 13.49
C ARG A 200 -4.52 -10.72 14.80
N GLN A 201 -5.70 -11.32 14.95
CA GLN A 201 -6.46 -11.27 16.21
C GLN A 201 -7.15 -12.62 16.48
N ASN A 202 -7.40 -12.89 17.76
CA ASN A 202 -8.12 -14.07 18.22
C ASN A 202 -9.63 -13.98 17.99
N SER A 203 -10.25 -15.05 17.49
CA SER A 203 -11.70 -15.16 17.29
C SER A 203 -12.50 -14.89 18.58
N THR A 204 -11.97 -15.28 19.74
CA THR A 204 -12.66 -15.08 21.02
C THR A 204 -12.78 -13.60 21.38
N VAL A 205 -11.76 -12.79 21.06
CA VAL A 205 -11.78 -11.33 21.26
C VAL A 205 -12.81 -10.70 20.32
N VAL A 206 -12.78 -11.08 19.04
CA VAL A 206 -13.73 -10.60 18.02
C VAL A 206 -15.18 -10.87 18.45
N ASN A 207 -15.47 -12.09 18.88
CA ASN A 207 -16.81 -12.49 19.30
C ASN A 207 -17.27 -11.78 20.57
N ARG A 208 -16.38 -11.58 21.57
CA ARG A 208 -16.71 -10.81 22.79
C ARG A 208 -17.06 -9.36 22.45
N VAL A 209 -16.24 -8.70 21.63
CA VAL A 209 -16.48 -7.31 21.21
C VAL A 209 -17.81 -7.21 20.45
N LEU A 210 -18.08 -8.12 19.52
CA LEU A 210 -19.34 -8.10 18.79
C LEU A 210 -20.56 -8.34 19.70
N ALA A 211 -20.45 -9.24 20.68
CA ALA A 211 -21.50 -9.49 21.65
C ALA A 211 -21.76 -8.25 22.55
N GLU A 212 -20.71 -7.55 22.95
CA GLU A 212 -20.81 -6.26 23.67
C GLU A 212 -21.59 -5.23 22.84
N LEU A 213 -21.28 -5.09 21.55
CA LEU A 213 -21.98 -4.16 20.65
C LEU A 213 -23.47 -4.51 20.50
N PHE A 214 -23.81 -5.80 20.40
CA PHE A 214 -25.21 -6.23 20.38
C PHE A 214 -25.91 -5.93 21.71
N ALA A 215 -25.27 -6.15 22.85
CA ALA A 215 -25.84 -5.84 24.16
C ALA A 215 -26.04 -4.32 24.37
N LEU A 216 -25.15 -3.48 23.83
CA LEU A 216 -25.28 -2.02 23.91
C LEU A 216 -26.43 -1.48 23.06
N THR A 217 -26.75 -2.16 21.95
CA THR A 217 -27.79 -1.73 20.99
C THR A 217 -29.16 -2.32 21.30
N ASN A 218 -29.21 -3.54 21.85
CA ASN A 218 -30.42 -4.17 22.35
C ASN A 218 -30.20 -4.81 23.74
N PRO A 219 -30.19 -4.01 24.83
CA PRO A 219 -29.90 -4.50 26.17
C PRO A 219 -30.91 -5.54 26.70
N ALA A 220 -32.12 -5.56 26.14
CA ALA A 220 -33.19 -6.44 26.59
C ALA A 220 -33.06 -7.89 26.06
N ASP A 221 -32.23 -8.11 25.03
CA ASP A 221 -32.09 -9.41 24.37
C ASP A 221 -30.63 -9.68 23.95
N PRO A 222 -29.74 -9.97 24.92
CA PRO A 222 -28.35 -10.28 24.62
C PRO A 222 -28.22 -11.64 23.92
N VAL A 223 -27.56 -11.65 22.77
CA VAL A 223 -27.38 -12.87 21.96
C VAL A 223 -26.10 -13.60 22.37
N ALA A 224 -26.23 -14.82 22.89
CA ALA A 224 -25.08 -15.62 23.31
C ALA A 224 -24.29 -16.18 22.12
N VAL A 225 -22.96 -16.03 22.15
CA VAL A 225 -22.02 -16.51 21.12
C VAL A 225 -22.16 -18.02 20.90
N GLY A 226 -22.14 -18.44 19.64
CA GLY A 226 -22.20 -19.87 19.25
C GLY A 226 -23.61 -20.48 19.23
N THR A 227 -24.65 -19.70 19.53
CA THR A 227 -26.05 -20.15 19.41
C THR A 227 -26.61 -19.96 17.99
N PRO A 228 -27.70 -20.66 17.61
CA PRO A 228 -28.37 -20.39 16.34
C PRO A 228 -28.83 -18.93 16.18
N LEU A 229 -29.22 -18.28 17.28
CA LEU A 229 -29.60 -16.86 17.31
C LEU A 229 -28.41 -15.96 16.98
N TRP A 230 -27.20 -16.29 17.45
CA TRP A 230 -25.96 -15.59 17.09
C TRP A 230 -25.70 -15.61 15.60
N SER A 231 -25.77 -16.80 14.99
CA SER A 231 -25.58 -16.95 13.54
C SER A 231 -26.63 -16.15 12.76
N ALA A 232 -27.91 -16.24 13.16
CA ALA A 232 -29.00 -15.52 12.52
C ALA A 232 -28.81 -13.99 12.63
N ARG A 233 -28.42 -13.49 13.80
CA ARG A 233 -28.20 -12.06 14.04
C ARG A 233 -27.08 -11.48 13.19
N ILE A 234 -25.93 -12.16 13.10
CA ILE A 234 -24.79 -11.72 12.28
C ILE A 234 -25.18 -11.66 10.80
N ARG A 235 -25.81 -12.74 10.29
CA ARG A 235 -26.23 -12.82 8.88
C ARG A 235 -27.25 -11.75 8.53
N ALA A 236 -28.23 -11.52 9.43
CA ALA A 236 -29.20 -10.45 9.26
C ALA A 236 -28.50 -9.08 9.17
N ALA A 237 -27.60 -8.76 10.11
CA ALA A 237 -26.87 -7.50 10.16
C ALA A 237 -26.05 -7.23 8.88
N LEU A 238 -25.34 -8.24 8.39
CA LEU A 238 -24.58 -8.16 7.15
C LEU A 238 -25.49 -7.98 5.93
N SER A 239 -26.54 -8.81 5.80
CA SER A 239 -27.45 -8.75 4.65
C SER A 239 -28.22 -7.44 4.54
N GLN A 240 -28.49 -6.78 5.68
CA GLN A 240 -29.20 -5.51 5.75
C GLN A 240 -28.27 -4.30 5.69
N GLY A 241 -26.96 -4.51 5.70
CA GLY A 241 -26.00 -3.40 5.74
C GLY A 241 -26.02 -2.58 7.01
N GLU A 242 -26.38 -3.21 8.13
CA GLU A 242 -26.57 -2.53 9.40
C GLU A 242 -25.37 -1.64 9.74
N GLN A 243 -25.69 -0.43 10.19
CA GLN A 243 -24.72 0.56 10.69
C GLN A 243 -25.03 0.83 12.15
N LEU A 244 -24.01 0.82 12.99
CA LEU A 244 -24.15 1.14 14.41
C LEU A 244 -23.56 2.52 14.71
N LYS A 245 -24.34 3.34 15.40
CA LYS A 245 -23.81 4.54 16.06
C LYS A 245 -23.28 4.12 17.43
N ILE A 246 -21.97 3.93 17.49
CA ILE A 246 -21.28 3.45 18.69
C ILE A 246 -20.90 4.68 19.53
N ASN A 247 -21.44 4.78 20.75
CA ASN A 247 -20.93 5.74 21.72
C ASN A 247 -19.63 5.19 22.33
N ALA A 248 -18.49 5.81 21.99
CA ALA A 248 -17.17 5.38 22.44
C ALA A 248 -17.04 5.36 23.98
N ASP A 249 -17.74 6.24 24.70
CA ASP A 249 -17.68 6.35 26.16
C ASP A 249 -18.30 5.13 26.88
N ARG A 250 -19.07 4.32 26.16
CA ARG A 250 -19.73 3.11 26.69
C ARG A 250 -18.99 1.82 26.36
N LEU A 251 -17.90 1.90 25.60
CA LEU A 251 -17.13 0.74 25.18
C LEU A 251 -16.18 0.27 26.28
N SER A 252 -16.01 -1.03 26.38
CA SER A 252 -14.88 -1.61 27.10
C SER A 252 -13.55 -1.24 26.44
N PRO A 253 -12.43 -1.27 27.18
CA PRO A 253 -11.11 -1.08 26.58
C PRO A 253 -10.81 -2.06 25.43
N GLU A 254 -11.28 -3.32 25.52
CA GLU A 254 -11.11 -4.34 24.48
C GLU A 254 -11.88 -3.98 23.20
N ALA A 255 -13.14 -3.55 23.33
CA ALA A 255 -13.94 -3.10 22.20
C ALA A 255 -13.41 -1.82 21.57
N GLY A 256 -13.03 -0.84 22.38
CA GLY A 256 -12.44 0.42 21.91
C GLY A 256 -11.16 0.21 21.11
N GLU A 257 -10.28 -0.68 21.58
CA GLU A 257 -9.01 -1.01 20.92
C GLU A 257 -9.22 -1.75 19.59
N LEU A 258 -10.12 -2.75 19.56
CA LEU A 258 -10.40 -3.50 18.33
C LEU A 258 -11.06 -2.60 17.27
N LEU A 259 -12.04 -1.78 17.64
CA LEU A 259 -12.69 -0.84 16.71
C LEU A 259 -11.73 0.25 16.22
N SER A 260 -10.83 0.73 17.08
CA SER A 260 -9.76 1.65 16.69
C SER A 260 -8.84 1.01 15.64
N THR A 261 -8.58 -0.29 15.77
CA THR A 261 -7.79 -1.05 14.79
C THR A 261 -8.47 -1.19 13.45
N PHE A 262 -9.76 -1.55 13.43
CA PHE A 262 -10.54 -1.55 12.19
C PHE A 262 -10.61 -0.16 11.55
N SER A 263 -10.64 0.90 12.35
CA SER A 263 -10.57 2.28 11.85
C SER A 263 -9.23 2.61 11.19
N VAL A 264 -8.11 2.11 11.73
CA VAL A 264 -6.78 2.21 11.10
C VAL A 264 -6.74 1.44 9.78
N ILE A 265 -7.28 0.23 9.74
CA ILE A 265 -7.41 -0.60 8.54
C ILE A 265 -8.23 0.13 7.46
N ALA A 266 -9.41 0.65 7.82
CA ALA A 266 -10.32 1.37 6.93
C ALA A 266 -9.66 2.60 6.29
N ARG A 267 -8.93 3.39 7.09
CA ARG A 267 -8.22 4.57 6.59
C ARG A 267 -7.18 4.23 5.53
N HIS A 268 -6.46 3.12 5.69
CA HIS A 268 -5.40 2.73 4.75
C HIS A 268 -5.96 2.05 3.49
N ILE A 269 -6.98 1.19 3.61
CA ILE A 269 -7.63 0.56 2.45
C ILE A 269 -8.23 1.60 1.50
N SER A 270 -8.82 2.67 2.05
CA SER A 270 -9.38 3.79 1.28
C SER A 270 -8.36 4.87 0.88
N GLY A 271 -7.09 4.70 1.26
CA GLY A 271 -6.01 5.66 1.03
C GLY A 271 -5.33 5.50 -0.33
N SER A 272 -4.16 6.14 -0.48
CA SER A 272 -3.33 6.11 -1.70
C SER A 272 -2.64 4.77 -1.97
N ASP A 273 -2.71 3.83 -1.03
CA ASP A 273 -2.09 2.52 -1.18
C ASP A 273 -2.87 1.43 -0.44
N GLY A 274 -4.03 1.03 -1.00
CA GLY A 274 -4.97 0.12 -0.32
C GLY A 274 -4.41 -1.26 0.04
N ASP A 275 -3.40 -1.72 -0.69
CA ASP A 275 -2.67 -2.97 -0.43
C ASP A 275 -1.67 -2.84 0.77
N ALA A 276 -1.61 -1.69 1.45
CA ALA A 276 -0.84 -1.49 2.70
C ALA A 276 -1.34 -2.40 3.82
N VAL A 277 -2.63 -2.70 3.81
CA VAL A 277 -3.20 -3.75 4.63
C VAL A 277 -3.07 -5.08 3.89
N GLY A 278 -2.45 -6.06 4.53
CA GLY A 278 -2.29 -7.41 4.03
C GLY A 278 -3.57 -8.23 4.24
N ALA A 279 -3.46 -9.29 5.05
CA ALA A 279 -4.57 -10.11 5.51
C ALA A 279 -4.96 -9.76 6.96
N PHE A 280 -6.23 -9.95 7.29
CA PHE A 280 -6.69 -10.10 8.66
C PHE A 280 -6.66 -11.59 9.03
N VAL A 281 -5.65 -12.02 9.77
CA VAL A 281 -5.51 -13.40 10.23
C VAL A 281 -6.36 -13.60 11.49
N LEU A 282 -7.30 -14.54 11.45
CA LEU A 282 -8.19 -14.83 12.58
C LEU A 282 -7.74 -16.13 13.26
N SER A 283 -7.09 -15.99 14.41
CA SER A 283 -6.60 -17.13 15.21
C SER A 283 -7.70 -17.80 16.00
N MET A 284 -7.52 -19.08 16.34
CA MET A 284 -8.52 -19.90 17.02
C MET A 284 -9.87 -19.91 16.28
N THR A 285 -9.85 -19.90 14.94
CA THR A 285 -11.09 -19.93 14.15
C THR A 285 -11.74 -21.30 14.28
N ARG A 286 -13.03 -21.33 14.63
CA ARG A 286 -13.81 -22.57 14.86
C ARG A 286 -15.05 -22.68 13.99
N SER A 287 -15.52 -21.57 13.41
CA SER A 287 -16.77 -21.53 12.66
C SER A 287 -16.76 -20.49 11.55
N ALA A 288 -17.71 -20.60 10.62
CA ALA A 288 -17.97 -19.56 9.64
C ALA A 288 -18.46 -18.25 10.30
N ASP A 289 -19.14 -18.34 11.45
CA ASP A 289 -19.63 -17.16 12.16
C ASP A 289 -18.48 -16.31 12.71
N ASP A 290 -17.33 -16.91 13.05
CA ASP A 290 -16.12 -16.16 13.46
C ASP A 290 -15.63 -15.23 12.33
N LEU A 291 -15.65 -15.72 11.09
CA LEU A 291 -15.28 -14.94 9.91
C LEU A 291 -16.31 -13.85 9.61
N LEU A 292 -17.61 -14.18 9.71
CA LEU A 292 -18.69 -13.22 9.51
C LEU A 292 -18.69 -12.14 10.59
N ALA A 293 -18.27 -12.45 11.82
CA ALA A 293 -18.11 -11.46 12.89
C ALA A 293 -17.05 -10.41 12.55
N VAL A 294 -15.89 -10.82 12.00
CA VAL A 294 -14.86 -9.88 11.52
C VAL A 294 -15.40 -9.01 10.39
N TYR A 295 -16.12 -9.58 9.42
CA TYR A 295 -16.76 -8.80 8.36
C TYR A 295 -17.78 -7.80 8.92
N LEU A 296 -18.57 -8.19 9.92
CA LEU A 296 -19.57 -7.30 10.50
C LEU A 296 -18.92 -6.14 11.28
N LEU A 297 -17.85 -6.39 12.03
CA LEU A 297 -17.07 -5.32 12.66
C LEU A 297 -16.45 -4.38 11.62
N ALA A 298 -15.92 -4.93 10.52
CA ALA A 298 -15.42 -4.12 9.41
C ALA A 298 -16.52 -3.24 8.81
N GLN A 299 -17.73 -3.78 8.62
CA GLN A 299 -18.89 -3.01 8.15
C GLN A 299 -19.23 -1.86 9.10
N TYR A 300 -19.28 -2.10 10.41
CA TYR A 300 -19.54 -1.06 11.40
C TYR A 300 -18.47 0.03 11.45
N CYS A 301 -17.24 -0.27 11.03
CA CYS A 301 -16.16 0.69 10.87
C CYS A 301 -16.09 1.33 9.48
N GLY A 302 -17.10 1.14 8.61
CA GLY A 302 -17.20 1.82 7.32
C GLY A 302 -16.40 1.20 6.18
N LEU A 303 -16.00 -0.07 6.27
CA LEU A 303 -15.26 -0.78 5.20
C LEU A 303 -16.16 -1.33 4.06
N SER A 304 -17.48 -1.11 4.11
CA SER A 304 -18.41 -1.56 3.06
C SER A 304 -18.44 -0.57 1.89
N THR A 305 -18.35 -1.07 0.65
CA THR A 305 -18.26 -0.23 -0.56
C THR A 305 -19.57 0.43 -1.02
N ALA A 306 -20.71 0.15 -0.39
CA ALA A 306 -21.99 0.74 -0.75
C ALA A 306 -22.72 1.28 0.48
N PRO A 307 -23.30 2.50 0.42
CA PRO A 307 -24.26 2.94 1.40
C PRO A 307 -25.46 1.97 1.42
N GLY A 308 -25.79 1.41 2.58
CA GLY A 308 -26.95 0.52 2.73
C GLY A 308 -26.71 -0.98 2.48
N GLY A 309 -25.46 -1.48 2.57
CA GLY A 309 -25.23 -2.93 2.78
C GLY A 309 -24.98 -3.81 1.58
N GLY A 310 -25.24 -3.33 0.36
CA GLY A 310 -24.92 -4.08 -0.86
C GLY A 310 -23.44 -4.08 -1.24
N GLY A 311 -22.55 -3.62 -0.36
CA GLY A 311 -21.15 -3.36 -0.66
C GLY A 311 -20.23 -4.55 -0.37
N THR A 312 -19.19 -4.72 -1.18
CA THR A 312 -18.11 -5.68 -0.93
C THR A 312 -17.18 -5.14 0.15
N ILE A 313 -16.93 -5.89 1.22
CA ILE A 313 -15.91 -5.53 2.20
C ILE A 313 -14.54 -5.94 1.65
N ARG A 314 -13.68 -4.97 1.35
CA ARG A 314 -12.32 -5.21 0.80
C ARG A 314 -11.30 -5.56 1.87
N LEU A 315 -11.61 -6.53 2.72
CA LEU A 315 -10.70 -7.09 3.72
C LEU A 315 -10.51 -8.59 3.45
N ARG A 316 -9.26 -9.00 3.23
CA ARG A 316 -8.91 -10.42 3.08
C ARG A 316 -8.80 -11.03 4.47
N ILE A 317 -9.73 -11.91 4.82
CA ILE A 317 -9.71 -12.61 6.10
C ILE A 317 -9.13 -14.00 5.88
N VAL A 318 -8.18 -14.40 6.72
CA VAL A 318 -7.54 -15.72 6.66
C VAL A 318 -7.85 -16.45 7.95
N PRO A 319 -8.68 -17.54 7.92
CA PRO A 319 -8.86 -18.37 9.09
C PRO A 319 -7.57 -19.10 9.43
N LEU A 320 -7.18 -19.07 10.70
CA LEU A 320 -6.12 -19.89 11.26
C LEU A 320 -6.74 -20.93 12.21
N PHE A 321 -6.62 -22.20 11.81
CA PHE A 321 -7.11 -23.36 12.56
C PHE A 321 -5.97 -23.89 13.44
N GLU A 322 -6.13 -23.75 14.76
CA GLU A 322 -5.17 -24.13 15.81
C GLU A 322 -5.90 -24.86 16.96
#